data_AF-A0AAD0X0Q7-F1
#
_entry.id   AF-A0AAD0X0Q7-F1
#
_cell.length_a   1.000
_cell.length_b   1.000
_cell.length_c   1.000
_cell.angle_alpha   90.00
_cell.angle_beta   90.00
_cell.angle_gamma   90.00
#
_symmetry.space_group_name_H-M   'P 1'
#
loop_
_entity.id
_entity.type
_entity.pdbx_description
1 polymer ?
#
loop_
_entity_poly.entity_id
_entity_poly.type
_entity_poly.pdbx_seq_one_letter_code
_entity_poly.pdbx_strand_id
1 'polypeptide(L)'
;MRSGRQGGAGRMSGTLASAGFTLIEVLVVMVVIACLAGLAVISSGVAGPARELNNEAERLAGLIGVLADEAVLDNREYGLRLERDRYQVYYYDESSSRWQPMSDGARQLPEWAELTFELDGEPLVLPAPAKDEKKAKDARPVPQLIILSSGELSPFRLVMAERRKDGRRLQLSSDGFRLPRVESLSGKGRAG
;
A
#
# COMPACT_ATOMS: atom_id res chain seq x y z
N MET A 1 54.32 82.84 8.14
CA MET A 1 54.27 81.40 8.53
C MET A 1 52.80 81.05 8.67
N ARG A 2 52.09 80.52 7.66
CA ARG A 2 52.08 79.15 7.10
C ARG A 2 51.92 78.04 8.16
N SER A 3 50.95 77.18 7.85
CA SER A 3 50.68 75.81 8.36
C SER A 3 49.71 75.74 9.56
N GLY A 4 48.70 74.88 9.58
CA GLY A 4 48.44 73.75 8.70
C GLY A 4 47.03 73.17 8.90
N ARG A 5 46.54 72.63 7.79
CA ARG A 5 45.32 71.84 7.60
C ARG A 5 45.49 70.45 8.24
N GLN A 6 44.40 69.88 8.76
CA GLN A 6 43.96 68.46 8.66
C GLN A 6 42.90 68.24 9.77
N GLY A 7 41.69 67.72 9.53
CA GLY A 7 41.31 66.66 8.61
C GLY A 7 41.03 65.40 9.43
N GLY A 8 39.80 65.24 9.94
CA GLY A 8 39.36 64.08 10.71
C GLY A 8 38.06 63.53 10.14
N ALA A 9 38.18 62.42 9.41
CA ALA A 9 37.14 61.76 8.63
C ALA A 9 36.03 61.15 9.51
N GLY A 10 34.83 61.09 8.93
CA GLY A 10 33.63 60.59 9.58
C GLY A 10 33.60 59.08 9.80
N ARG A 11 32.64 58.69 10.64
CA ARG A 11 31.93 57.40 10.55
C ARG A 11 30.48 57.63 10.96
N MET A 12 29.61 57.81 9.96
CA MET A 12 28.17 57.69 10.18
C MET A 12 27.88 56.20 10.38
N SER A 13 27.37 55.84 11.56
CA SER A 13 26.86 54.50 11.82
C SER A 13 25.65 54.25 10.94
N GLY A 14 25.80 53.36 9.95
CA GLY A 14 24.67 52.84 9.19
C GLY A 14 23.90 51.87 10.06
N THR A 15 22.72 52.28 10.53
CA THR A 15 21.71 51.38 11.09
C THR A 15 21.27 50.45 9.98
N LEU A 16 21.51 49.14 10.11
CA LEU A 16 20.97 48.14 9.19
C LEU A 16 19.44 48.16 9.31
N ALA A 17 18.77 48.70 8.28
CA ALA A 17 17.33 48.75 8.23
C ALA A 17 16.76 47.33 8.23
N SER A 18 15.86 47.04 9.17
CA SER A 18 15.05 45.83 9.14
C SER A 18 14.11 45.92 7.93
N ALA A 19 14.35 45.09 6.92
CA ALA A 19 13.47 44.98 5.77
C ALA A 19 12.18 44.27 6.20
N GLY A 20 11.09 45.04 6.33
CA GLY A 20 9.76 44.49 6.54
C GLY A 20 9.23 43.85 5.26
N PHE A 21 8.58 42.69 5.40
CA PHE A 21 7.87 42.04 4.30
C PHE A 21 6.74 42.92 3.78
N THR A 22 6.59 42.99 2.46
CA THR A 22 5.50 43.75 1.83
C THR A 22 4.20 42.96 1.89
N LEU A 23 3.05 43.65 1.92
CA LEU A 23 1.73 42.98 1.84
C LEU A 23 1.59 42.11 0.58
N ILE A 24 2.17 42.54 -0.54
CA ILE A 24 2.12 41.79 -1.80
C ILE A 24 2.91 40.48 -1.70
N GLU A 25 4.00 40.44 -0.93
CA GLU A 25 4.81 39.24 -0.75
C GLU A 25 4.06 38.17 0.04
N VAL A 26 3.36 38.56 1.11
CA VAL A 26 2.49 37.65 1.87
C VAL A 26 1.33 37.15 0.99
N LEU A 27 0.73 38.02 0.18
CA LEU A 27 -0.34 37.64 -0.75
C LEU A 27 0.14 36.59 -1.76
N VAL A 28 1.31 36.81 -2.38
CA VAL A 28 1.88 35.87 -3.36
C VAL A 28 2.19 34.52 -2.70
N VAL A 29 2.77 34.52 -1.50
CA VAL A 29 3.04 33.29 -0.75
C VAL A 29 1.75 32.51 -0.48
N MET A 30 0.67 33.19 -0.06
CA MET A 30 -0.63 32.54 0.14
C MET A 30 -1.20 31.96 -1.16
N VAL A 31 -1.07 32.65 -2.28
CA VAL A 31 -1.50 32.15 -3.60
C VAL A 31 -0.69 30.92 -4.00
N VAL A 32 0.63 30.95 -3.83
CA VAL A 32 1.48 29.80 -4.14
C VAL A 32 1.12 28.60 -3.26
N ILE A 33 0.93 28.79 -1.95
CA ILE A 33 0.51 27.72 -1.03
C ILE A 33 -0.87 27.18 -1.44
N ALA A 34 -1.84 28.05 -1.77
CA ALA A 34 -3.16 27.64 -2.21
C ALA A 34 -3.13 26.86 -3.53
N CYS A 35 -2.32 27.28 -4.49
CA CYS A 35 -2.12 26.56 -5.75
C CYS A 35 -1.46 25.20 -5.52
N LEU A 36 -0.40 25.14 -4.70
CA LEU A 36 0.27 23.88 -4.35
C LEU A 36 -0.67 22.93 -3.59
N ALA A 37 -1.46 23.44 -2.64
CA ALA A 37 -2.46 22.67 -1.93
C ALA A 37 -3.56 22.16 -2.88
N GLY A 38 -4.03 23.00 -3.80
CA GLY A 38 -5.02 22.62 -4.83
C GLY A 38 -4.49 21.52 -5.76
N LEU A 39 -3.24 21.64 -6.23
CA LEU A 39 -2.58 20.63 -7.05
C LEU A 39 -2.36 19.32 -6.29
N ALA A 40 -2.02 19.37 -5.00
CA ALA A 40 -1.86 18.19 -4.16
C ALA A 40 -3.17 17.41 -4.01
N VAL A 41 -4.30 18.10 -3.79
CA VAL A 41 -5.63 17.49 -3.72
C VAL A 41 -6.01 16.84 -5.06
N ILE A 42 -5.82 17.53 -6.18
CA ILE A 42 -6.12 16.99 -7.51
C ILE A 42 -5.23 15.78 -7.83
N SER A 43 -3.92 15.83 -7.50
CA SER A 43 -3.00 14.72 -7.71
C SER A 43 -3.38 13.47 -6.91
N SER A 44 -3.93 13.63 -5.71
CA SER A 44 -4.48 12.51 -4.92
C SER A 44 -5.80 11.95 -5.48
N GLY A 45 -6.53 12.72 -6.30
CA GLY A 45 -7.81 12.33 -6.89
C GLY A 45 -7.74 11.75 -8.31
N VAL A 46 -6.72 12.12 -9.11
CA VAL A 46 -6.62 11.73 -10.55
C VAL A 46 -6.17 10.28 -10.75
N ALA A 47 -5.40 9.71 -9.82
CA ALA A 47 -5.24 8.26 -9.67
C ALA A 47 -6.13 7.80 -8.51
N GLY A 48 -7.45 7.96 -8.65
CA GLY A 48 -8.37 7.76 -7.53
C GLY A 48 -8.27 6.36 -6.91
N PRO A 49 -8.58 6.22 -5.60
CA PRO A 49 -8.52 4.95 -4.85
C PRO A 49 -9.16 3.77 -5.59
N ALA A 50 -10.24 4.00 -6.32
CA ALA A 50 -10.92 2.96 -7.10
C ALA A 50 -10.06 2.35 -8.23
N ARG A 51 -9.20 3.14 -8.89
CA ARG A 51 -8.31 2.65 -9.95
C ARG A 51 -7.13 1.90 -9.36
N GLU A 52 -6.57 2.43 -8.28
CA GLU A 52 -5.50 1.77 -7.53
C GLU A 52 -5.95 0.42 -6.96
N LEU A 53 -7.17 0.36 -6.41
CA LEU A 53 -7.79 -0.87 -5.92
C LEU A 53 -7.94 -1.93 -7.03
N ASN A 54 -8.42 -1.52 -8.21
CA ASN A 54 -8.51 -2.41 -9.38
C ASN A 54 -7.12 -2.92 -9.79
N ASN A 55 -6.13 -2.03 -9.89
CA ASN A 55 -4.78 -2.41 -10.28
C ASN A 55 -4.16 -3.41 -9.28
N GLU A 56 -4.39 -3.21 -7.98
CA GLU A 56 -3.88 -4.11 -6.95
C GLU A 56 -4.61 -5.46 -6.95
N ALA A 57 -5.93 -5.47 -7.19
CA ALA A 57 -6.70 -6.69 -7.37
C ALA A 57 -6.26 -7.49 -8.61
N GLU A 58 -6.06 -6.81 -9.76
CA GLU A 58 -5.56 -7.44 -10.98
C GLU A 58 -4.14 -7.98 -10.81
N ARG A 59 -3.28 -7.23 -10.11
CA ARG A 59 -1.94 -7.67 -9.75
C ARG A 59 -1.98 -8.94 -8.92
N LEU A 60 -2.82 -8.99 -7.88
CA LEU A 60 -2.91 -10.16 -7.02
C LEU A 60 -3.47 -11.38 -7.77
N ALA A 61 -4.46 -11.19 -8.64
CA ALA A 61 -4.96 -12.25 -9.50
C ALA A 61 -3.86 -12.78 -10.44
N GLY A 62 -3.08 -11.88 -11.06
CA GLY A 62 -1.94 -12.24 -11.90
C GLY A 62 -0.83 -12.96 -11.12
N LEU A 63 -0.54 -12.51 -9.89
CA LEU A 63 0.42 -13.16 -9.00
C LEU A 63 0.00 -14.59 -8.68
N ILE A 64 -1.28 -14.84 -8.37
CA ILE A 64 -1.79 -16.19 -8.14
C ILE A 64 -1.61 -17.06 -9.38
N GLY A 65 -1.84 -16.51 -10.58
CA GLY A 65 -1.57 -17.21 -11.84
C GLY A 65 -0.11 -17.61 -11.99
N VAL A 66 0.82 -16.66 -11.79
CA VAL A 66 2.26 -16.93 -11.86
C VAL A 66 2.68 -17.98 -10.84
N LEU A 67 2.17 -17.91 -9.60
CA LEU A 67 2.50 -18.90 -8.58
C LEU A 67 1.92 -20.28 -8.89
N ALA A 68 0.76 -20.38 -9.54
CA ALA A 68 0.20 -21.65 -9.98
C ALA A 68 1.05 -22.28 -11.09
N ASP A 69 1.52 -21.49 -12.05
CA ASP A 69 2.44 -21.96 -13.08
C ASP A 69 3.78 -22.41 -12.46
N GLU A 70 4.33 -21.60 -11.55
CA GLU A 70 5.59 -21.93 -10.87
C GLU A 70 5.47 -23.17 -9.98
N ALA A 71 4.32 -23.36 -9.31
CA ALA A 71 4.06 -24.55 -8.49
C ALA A 71 4.20 -25.85 -9.30
N VAL A 72 3.71 -25.83 -10.54
CA VAL A 72 3.81 -26.95 -11.48
C VAL A 72 5.24 -27.11 -12.00
N LEU A 73 5.90 -26.01 -12.38
CA LEU A 73 7.25 -26.04 -12.94
C LEU A 73 8.29 -26.52 -11.92
N ASP A 74 8.21 -26.02 -10.69
CA ASP A 74 9.12 -26.38 -9.60
C ASP A 74 8.73 -27.67 -8.89
N ASN A 75 7.54 -28.21 -9.20
CA ASN A 75 6.91 -29.30 -8.47
C ASN A 75 6.92 -29.05 -6.94
N ARG A 76 6.50 -27.85 -6.54
CA ARG A 76 6.54 -27.36 -5.16
C ARG A 76 5.26 -26.61 -4.81
N GLU A 77 4.87 -26.67 -3.54
CA GLU A 77 3.73 -25.90 -3.04
C GLU A 77 4.12 -24.45 -2.74
N TYR A 78 3.24 -23.54 -3.14
CA TYR A 78 3.30 -22.12 -2.82
C TYR A 78 2.12 -21.73 -1.93
N GLY A 79 2.28 -20.61 -1.23
CA GLY A 79 1.29 -20.13 -0.30
C GLY A 79 1.24 -18.61 -0.24
N LEU A 80 0.04 -18.07 -0.12
CA LEU A 80 -0.19 -16.65 0.15
C LEU A 80 -0.66 -16.47 1.59
N ARG A 81 0.18 -15.79 2.37
CA ARG A 81 -0.19 -15.29 3.69
C ARG A 81 -0.89 -13.96 3.53
N LEU A 82 -2.12 -13.90 4.00
CA LEU A 82 -3.01 -12.75 3.92
C LEU A 82 -3.17 -12.15 5.33
N GLU A 83 -3.02 -10.85 5.40
CA GLU A 83 -3.32 -10.01 6.56
C GLU A 83 -4.26 -8.90 6.10
N ARG A 84 -4.91 -8.19 7.03
CA ARG A 84 -5.93 -7.19 6.66
C ARG A 84 -5.40 -6.08 5.74
N ASP A 85 -4.11 -5.76 5.82
CA ASP A 85 -3.46 -4.65 5.15
C ASP A 85 -2.23 -5.08 4.34
N ARG A 86 -1.93 -6.38 4.25
CA ARG A 86 -0.78 -6.87 3.46
C ARG A 86 -0.93 -8.32 3.04
N TYR A 87 -0.13 -8.72 2.06
CA TYR A 87 0.03 -10.13 1.70
C TYR A 87 1.49 -10.47 1.42
N GLN A 88 1.88 -11.72 1.62
CA GLN A 88 3.24 -12.19 1.37
C GLN A 88 3.24 -13.62 0.81
N VAL A 89 4.14 -13.86 -0.14
CA VAL A 89 4.32 -15.15 -0.78
C VAL A 89 5.29 -16.00 0.03
N TYR A 90 4.94 -17.26 0.19
CA TYR A 90 5.74 -18.31 0.80
C TYR A 90 5.83 -19.50 -0.16
N TYR A 91 6.89 -20.27 -0.02
CA TYR A 91 7.00 -21.60 -0.62
C TYR A 91 7.20 -22.64 0.49
N TYR A 92 6.76 -23.87 0.24
CA TYR A 92 6.98 -24.97 1.17
C TYR A 92 8.34 -25.62 0.90
N ASP A 93 9.23 -25.58 1.90
CA ASP A 93 10.49 -26.30 1.86
C ASP A 93 10.31 -27.69 2.48
N GLU A 94 10.25 -28.72 1.63
CA GLU A 94 10.11 -30.11 2.05
C GLU A 94 11.24 -30.57 2.98
N SER A 95 12.48 -30.10 2.74
CA SER A 95 13.66 -30.54 3.49
C SER A 95 13.61 -30.14 4.95
N SER A 96 13.01 -28.98 5.23
CA SER A 96 12.82 -28.47 6.59
C SER A 96 11.39 -28.61 7.09
N SER A 97 10.46 -29.06 6.23
CA SER A 97 9.01 -29.14 6.46
C SER A 97 8.44 -27.81 6.99
N ARG A 98 8.83 -26.71 6.35
CA ARG A 98 8.45 -25.35 6.76
C ARG A 98 8.14 -24.45 5.58
N TRP A 99 7.19 -23.56 5.79
CA TRP A 99 6.96 -22.40 4.93
C TRP A 99 8.09 -21.39 5.06
N GLN A 100 8.68 -21.01 3.93
CA GLN A 100 9.72 -19.98 3.86
C GLN A 100 9.24 -18.82 2.99
N PRO A 101 9.52 -17.56 3.39
CA PRO A 101 9.14 -16.41 2.58
C PRO A 101 9.91 -16.44 1.25
N MET A 102 9.21 -16.19 0.15
CA MET A 102 9.82 -16.06 -1.18
C MET A 102 10.46 -14.68 -1.37
N SER A 103 9.95 -13.66 -0.68
CA SER A 103 10.42 -12.28 -0.73
C SER A 103 10.79 -11.75 0.66
N ASP A 104 11.77 -10.86 0.70
CA ASP A 104 12.25 -10.20 1.93
C ASP A 104 11.20 -9.32 2.63
N GLY A 105 10.07 -9.04 1.96
CA GLY A 105 8.99 -8.22 2.52
C GLY A 105 7.61 -8.61 2.02
N ALA A 106 6.62 -8.28 2.84
CA ALA A 106 5.20 -8.34 2.51
C ALA A 106 4.78 -7.12 1.67
N ARG A 107 3.86 -7.32 0.73
CA ARG A 107 3.25 -6.23 -0.03
C ARG A 107 2.18 -5.56 0.82
N GLN A 108 2.41 -4.30 1.16
CA GLN A 108 1.45 -3.47 1.90
C GLN A 108 0.37 -2.92 0.97
N LEU A 109 -0.89 -3.01 1.40
CA LEU A 109 -2.01 -2.29 0.82
C LEU A 109 -2.00 -0.84 1.31
N PRO A 110 -2.60 0.09 0.53
CA PRO A 110 -2.85 1.44 1.01
C PRO A 110 -3.71 1.44 2.28
N GLU A 111 -3.50 2.41 3.19
CA GLU A 111 -4.23 2.50 4.47
C GLU A 111 -5.75 2.59 4.30
N TRP A 112 -6.21 3.12 3.18
CA TRP A 112 -7.64 3.25 2.86
C TRP A 112 -8.25 1.95 2.34
N ALA A 113 -7.46 0.89 2.13
CA ALA A 113 -7.91 -0.43 1.67
C ALA A 113 -7.80 -1.49 2.77
N GLU A 114 -8.56 -2.58 2.60
CA GLU A 114 -8.49 -3.76 3.46
C GLU A 114 -8.84 -5.05 2.71
N LEU A 115 -8.35 -6.17 3.24
CA LEU A 115 -8.63 -7.53 2.78
C LEU A 115 -9.57 -8.26 3.74
N THR A 116 -10.47 -9.04 3.15
CA THR A 116 -11.28 -10.06 3.83
C THR A 116 -11.21 -11.34 3.02
N PHE A 117 -11.17 -12.48 3.70
CA PHE A 117 -10.92 -13.78 3.08
C PHE A 117 -11.90 -14.82 3.60
N GLU A 118 -12.43 -15.61 2.68
CA GLU A 118 -13.23 -16.80 2.93
C GLU A 118 -12.52 -17.99 2.28
N LEU A 119 -12.39 -19.07 3.03
CA LEU A 119 -11.80 -20.33 2.58
C LEU A 119 -12.87 -21.40 2.64
N ASP A 120 -13.10 -22.13 1.56
CA ASP A 120 -14.14 -23.17 1.47
C ASP A 120 -15.55 -22.69 1.90
N GLY A 121 -15.85 -21.41 1.67
CA GLY A 121 -17.12 -20.77 2.05
C GLY A 121 -17.21 -20.32 3.52
N GLU A 122 -16.19 -20.57 4.32
CA GLU A 122 -16.11 -20.13 5.71
C GLU A 122 -15.27 -18.84 5.83
N PRO A 123 -15.78 -17.78 6.48
CA PRO A 123 -15.04 -16.55 6.67
C PRO A 123 -13.86 -16.77 7.62
N LEU A 124 -12.65 -16.46 7.15
CA LEU A 124 -11.43 -16.58 7.93
C LEU A 124 -11.03 -15.22 8.50
N VAL A 125 -10.84 -15.16 9.81
CA VAL A 125 -10.37 -13.93 10.48
C VAL A 125 -8.90 -13.72 10.14
N LEU A 126 -8.63 -12.79 9.23
CA LEU A 126 -7.27 -12.39 8.91
C LEU A 126 -6.60 -11.73 10.12
N PRO A 127 -5.33 -12.07 10.40
CA PRO A 127 -4.56 -11.40 11.44
C PRO A 127 -4.56 -9.89 11.20
N ALA A 128 -4.79 -9.13 12.27
CA ALA A 128 -4.54 -7.70 12.23
C ALA A 128 -3.03 -7.45 12.12
N PRO A 129 -2.59 -6.33 11.53
CA PRO A 129 -1.18 -5.98 11.48
C PRO A 129 -0.57 -6.08 12.87
N ALA A 130 0.45 -6.93 13.00
CA ALA A 130 1.13 -7.13 14.27
C ALA A 130 1.79 -5.80 14.69
N LYS A 131 1.20 -5.12 15.69
CA LYS A 131 1.79 -3.91 16.29
C LYS A 131 3.13 -4.19 16.97
N ASP A 132 3.39 -5.45 17.32
CA ASP A 132 4.63 -5.94 17.91
C ASP A 132 5.26 -7.02 17.00
N GLU A 133 6.24 -6.63 16.18
CA GLU A 133 7.00 -7.54 15.31
C GLU A 133 7.64 -8.72 16.07
N LYS A 134 7.91 -8.55 17.37
CA LYS A 134 8.51 -9.59 18.22
C LYS A 134 7.58 -10.80 18.46
N LYS A 135 6.26 -10.60 18.57
CA LYS A 135 5.30 -11.70 18.75
C LYS A 135 5.02 -12.48 17.46
N ALA A 136 5.21 -11.82 16.31
CA ALA A 136 5.01 -12.44 14.99
C ALA A 136 6.17 -13.37 14.58
N LYS A 137 7.36 -13.20 15.15
CA LYS A 137 8.55 -14.03 14.85
C LYS A 137 8.50 -15.43 15.44
N ASP A 138 7.78 -15.64 16.55
CA ASP A 138 7.70 -16.95 17.21
C ASP A 138 6.59 -17.86 16.63
N ALA A 139 5.62 -17.28 15.93
CA ALA A 139 4.56 -18.04 15.27
C ALA A 139 5.02 -18.48 13.87
N ARG A 140 5.02 -19.79 13.61
CA ARG A 140 5.30 -20.32 12.28
C ARG A 140 4.29 -19.72 11.27
N PRO A 141 4.74 -19.08 10.19
CA PRO A 141 3.83 -18.55 9.18
C PRO A 141 3.09 -19.71 8.53
N VAL A 142 1.76 -19.71 8.62
CA VAL A 142 0.90 -20.62 7.86
C VAL A 142 0.12 -19.77 6.86
N PRO A 143 0.42 -19.89 5.55
CA PRO A 143 -0.36 -19.25 4.50
C PRO A 143 -1.81 -19.72 4.54
N GLN A 144 -2.75 -18.81 4.24
CA GLN A 144 -4.19 -19.11 4.24
C GLN A 144 -4.63 -19.69 2.90
N LEU A 145 -4.05 -19.19 1.80
CA LEU A 145 -4.30 -19.69 0.46
C LEU A 145 -3.10 -20.55 0.03
N ILE A 146 -3.36 -21.82 -0.28
CA ILE A 146 -2.35 -22.77 -0.74
C ILE A 146 -2.52 -23.02 -2.24
N ILE A 147 -1.39 -23.14 -2.92
CA ILE A 147 -1.25 -23.40 -4.34
C ILE A 147 -0.42 -24.67 -4.45
N LEU A 148 -1.04 -25.76 -4.89
CA LEU A 148 -0.44 -27.08 -4.92
C LEU A 148 0.50 -27.23 -6.11
N SER A 149 1.43 -28.18 -6.04
CA SER A 149 2.33 -28.51 -7.16
C SER A 149 1.60 -29.04 -8.41
N SER A 150 0.32 -29.37 -8.30
CA SER A 150 -0.57 -29.66 -9.43
C SER A 150 -1.06 -28.41 -10.17
N GLY A 151 -0.85 -27.22 -9.61
CA GLY A 151 -1.46 -25.96 -10.06
C GLY A 151 -2.86 -25.71 -9.49
N GLU A 152 -3.38 -26.64 -8.67
CA GLU A 152 -4.66 -26.49 -8.00
C GLU A 152 -4.58 -25.48 -6.85
N LEU A 153 -5.68 -24.78 -6.63
CA LEU A 153 -5.84 -23.75 -5.60
C LEU A 153 -6.79 -24.26 -4.51
N SER A 154 -6.62 -23.82 -3.26
CA SER A 154 -7.70 -23.96 -2.28
C SER A 154 -8.91 -23.12 -2.70
N PRO A 155 -10.16 -23.62 -2.70
CA PRO A 155 -11.32 -22.81 -3.03
C PRO A 155 -11.47 -21.60 -2.11
N PHE A 156 -11.59 -20.41 -2.69
CA PHE A 156 -11.55 -19.18 -1.90
C PHE A 156 -12.39 -18.05 -2.48
N ARG A 157 -12.76 -17.12 -1.60
CA ARG A 157 -13.25 -15.79 -1.95
C ARG A 157 -12.44 -14.75 -1.18
N LEU A 158 -11.72 -13.91 -1.90
CA LEU A 158 -10.99 -12.77 -1.35
C LEU A 158 -11.74 -11.50 -1.77
N VAL A 159 -12.04 -10.63 -0.81
CA VAL A 159 -12.62 -9.32 -1.08
C VAL A 159 -11.64 -8.23 -0.65
N MET A 160 -11.29 -7.39 -1.62
CA MET A 160 -10.50 -6.17 -1.43
C MET A 160 -11.45 -4.97 -1.46
N ALA A 161 -11.48 -4.19 -0.38
CA ALA A 161 -12.45 -3.12 -0.19
C ALA A 161 -11.78 -1.82 0.25
N GLU A 162 -12.34 -0.68 -0.15
CA GLU A 162 -12.04 0.57 0.52
C GLU A 162 -12.69 0.58 1.92
N ARG A 163 -11.97 1.06 2.94
CA ARG A 163 -12.45 1.12 4.34
C ARG A 163 -13.61 2.09 4.59
N ARG A 164 -13.91 2.96 3.63
CA ARG A 164 -15.05 3.88 3.71
C ARG A 164 -16.37 3.14 3.50
N LYS A 165 -17.44 3.59 4.15
CA LYS A 165 -18.75 2.91 4.21
C LYS A 165 -19.36 2.60 2.83
N ASP A 166 -19.21 3.51 1.87
CA ASP A 166 -19.69 3.35 0.48
C ASP A 166 -18.52 3.13 -0.50
N GLY A 167 -17.48 2.48 0.01
CA GLY A 167 -16.26 2.15 -0.71
C GLY A 167 -16.48 1.12 -1.80
N ARG A 168 -15.67 1.18 -2.85
CA ARG A 168 -15.64 0.13 -3.87
C ARG A 168 -15.18 -1.19 -3.24
N ARG A 169 -15.78 -2.29 -3.67
CA ARG A 169 -15.44 -3.65 -3.26
C ARG A 169 -15.19 -4.49 -4.50
N LEU A 170 -14.07 -5.19 -4.51
CA LEU A 170 -13.67 -6.11 -5.56
C LEU A 170 -13.53 -7.50 -4.97
N GLN A 171 -13.94 -8.50 -5.73
CA GLN A 171 -13.83 -9.90 -5.36
C GLN A 171 -12.87 -10.61 -6.30
N LEU A 172 -12.02 -11.45 -5.73
CA LEU A 172 -11.28 -12.50 -6.42
C LEU A 172 -11.79 -13.84 -5.88
N SER A 173 -12.15 -14.76 -6.76
CA SER A 173 -12.60 -16.09 -6.32
C SER A 173 -12.11 -17.18 -7.26
N SER A 174 -11.83 -18.35 -6.68
CA SER A 174 -11.47 -19.57 -7.40
C SER A 174 -12.27 -20.74 -6.83
N ASP A 175 -12.66 -21.66 -7.71
CA ASP A 175 -13.25 -22.96 -7.37
C ASP A 175 -12.20 -24.05 -7.12
N GLY A 176 -10.92 -23.67 -7.13
CA GLY A 176 -9.76 -24.55 -6.95
C GLY A 176 -9.13 -25.04 -8.26
N PHE A 177 -9.82 -24.91 -9.39
CA PHE A 177 -9.32 -25.34 -10.70
C PHE A 177 -9.08 -24.16 -11.65
N ARG A 178 -9.81 -23.07 -11.46
CA ARG A 178 -9.67 -21.87 -12.30
C ARG A 178 -8.86 -20.80 -11.60
N LEU A 179 -8.01 -20.11 -12.38
CA LEU A 179 -7.35 -18.92 -11.90
C LEU A 179 -8.38 -17.84 -11.51
N PRO A 180 -8.13 -17.11 -10.41
CA PRO A 180 -9.05 -16.11 -9.92
C PRO A 180 -9.20 -14.96 -10.92
N ARG A 181 -10.41 -14.42 -11.01
CA ARG A 181 -10.71 -13.21 -11.79
C ARG A 181 -11.26 -12.13 -10.88
N VAL A 182 -10.98 -10.88 -11.23
CA VAL A 182 -11.44 -9.71 -10.48
C VAL A 182 -12.86 -9.36 -10.94
N GLU A 183 -13.79 -9.33 -9.98
CA GLU A 183 -15.18 -8.93 -10.20
C GLU A 183 -15.54 -7.77 -9.28
N SER A 184 -16.32 -6.80 -9.79
CA SER A 184 -16.82 -5.70 -8.97
C SER A 184 -18.06 -6.12 -8.21
N LEU A 185 -18.02 -6.02 -6.89
CA LEU A 185 -19.19 -6.23 -6.04
C LEU A 185 -20.02 -4.93 -6.01
N SER A 186 -20.96 -4.80 -6.94
CA SER A 186 -22.02 -3.79 -6.81
C SER A 186 -22.95 -4.21 -5.67
N GLY A 187 -23.23 -3.31 -4.73
CA GLY A 187 -23.98 -3.58 -3.50
C GLY A 187 -25.38 -4.16 -3.74
N LYS A 188 -25.47 -5.48 -3.94
CA LYS A 188 -26.72 -6.26 -3.88
C LYS A 188 -26.41 -7.75 -3.74
N GLY A 189 -25.79 -8.12 -2.63
CA GLY A 189 -25.82 -9.49 -2.11
C GLY A 189 -26.72 -9.51 -0.88
N ARG A 190 -28.04 -9.70 -1.07
CA ARG A 190 -28.94 -10.04 0.04
C ARG A 190 -28.50 -11.40 0.58
N ALA A 191 -28.14 -11.45 1.85
CA ALA A 191 -28.28 -12.67 2.63
C ALA A 191 -29.75 -13.12 2.52
N GLY A 192 -29.96 -14.31 1.97
CA GLY A 192 -31.19 -15.08 2.14
C GLY A 192 -31.02 -16.03 3.31
#